data_AF-A0A3A2ZVR0-F1
#
_entry.id   AF-A0A3A2ZVR0-F1
#
_cell.length_a   1.000
_cell.length_b   1.000
_cell.length_c   1.000
_cell.angle_alpha   90.00
_cell.angle_beta   90.00
_cell.angle_gamma   90.00
#
_symmetry.space_group_name_H-M   'P 1'
#
loop_
_entity.id
_entity.type
_entity.pdbx_description
1 polymer ?
#
loop_
_entity_poly.entity_id
_entity_poly.type
_entity_poly.pdbx_seq_one_letter_code
_entity_poly.pdbx_strand_id
1 'polypeptide(L)'
;MRGVQIFSGTSHPHLAETVCERLGTLPAKAELKKFSNGETSVNIGVSVRNQDVYIVQSGSGKINDSVMELLIMISACKGGSAKSITGMSYSLLGLDLPAN
;
A
#
# COMPACT_ATOMS: atom_id res chain seq x y z
N MET A 1 18.37 5.37 -2.20
CA MET A 1 18.13 3.92 -2.03
C MET A 1 17.79 3.33 -3.39
N ARG A 2 18.67 2.55 -4.03
CA ARG A 2 18.31 1.83 -5.27
C ARG A 2 17.72 0.49 -4.85
N GLY A 3 16.44 0.24 -5.14
CA GLY A 3 15.82 -1.04 -4.80
C GLY A 3 14.55 -0.99 -3.95
N VAL A 4 13.98 0.20 -3.64
CA VAL A 4 12.82 0.32 -2.75
C VAL A 4 11.62 0.89 -3.51
N GLN A 5 10.45 0.26 -3.35
CA GLN A 5 9.17 0.78 -3.85
C GLN A 5 8.18 0.94 -2.69
N ILE A 6 7.57 2.12 -2.57
CA ILE A 6 6.62 2.43 -1.51
C ILE A 6 5.24 2.65 -2.13
N PHE A 7 4.27 1.81 -1.80
CA PHE A 7 2.90 1.95 -2.25
C PHE A 7 2.00 2.40 -1.09
N SER A 8 0.89 3.04 -1.43
CA SER A 8 -0.19 3.32 -0.48
C SER A 8 -1.45 2.56 -0.86
N GLY A 9 -2.16 2.06 0.15
CA GLY A 9 -3.57 1.70 0.03
C GLY A 9 -4.48 2.95 0.02
N THR A 10 -5.79 2.71 -0.03
CA THR A 10 -6.83 3.74 -0.09
C THR A 10 -7.05 4.49 1.22
N SER A 11 -6.53 4.01 2.35
CA SER A 11 -6.90 4.54 3.65
C SER A 11 -6.23 5.88 4.01
N HIS A 12 -4.91 6.02 3.82
CA HIS A 12 -4.20 7.30 4.05
C HIS A 12 -3.04 7.48 3.05
N PRO A 13 -3.35 7.94 1.82
CA PRO A 13 -2.31 8.27 0.83
C PRO A 13 -1.33 9.33 1.33
N HIS A 14 -1.80 10.29 2.11
CA HIS A 14 -0.97 11.37 2.63
C HIS A 14 0.15 10.89 3.58
N LEU A 15 -0.09 9.80 4.32
CA LEU A 15 0.95 9.22 5.17
C LEU A 15 2.09 8.65 4.32
N ALA A 16 1.76 7.96 3.23
CA ALA A 16 2.76 7.42 2.31
C ALA A 16 3.55 8.55 1.62
N GLU A 17 2.88 9.64 1.24
CA GLU A 17 3.53 10.86 0.72
C GLU A 17 4.52 11.43 1.74
N THR A 18 4.10 11.64 2.99
CA THR A 18 4.97 12.18 4.06
C THR A 18 6.20 11.29 4.30
N VAL A 19 6.03 9.96 4.27
CA VAL A 19 7.14 9.01 4.36
C VAL A 19 8.08 9.15 3.17
N CYS A 20 7.53 9.24 1.96
CA CYS A 20 8.30 9.40 0.73
C CYS A 20 9.07 10.73 0.69
N GLU A 21 8.46 11.84 1.11
CA GLU A 21 9.08 13.16 1.23
C GLU A 21 10.31 13.12 2.14
N ARG A 22 10.18 12.51 3.32
CA ARG A 22 11.30 12.36 4.28
C ARG A 22 12.43 11.48 3.73
N LEU A 23 12.11 10.52 2.87
CA LEU A 23 13.06 9.64 2.22
C LEU A 23 13.61 10.20 0.90
N GLY A 24 13.12 11.35 0.43
CA GLY A 24 13.50 11.95 -0.85
C GLY A 24 13.09 11.12 -2.06
N THR A 25 11.98 10.39 -1.97
CA THR A 25 11.42 9.56 -3.05
C THR A 25 9.97 9.94 -3.33
N LEU A 26 9.38 9.35 -4.37
CA LEU A 26 7.95 9.45 -4.67
C LEU A 26 7.25 8.12 -4.38
N PRO A 27 5.96 8.13 -4.00
CA PRO A 27 5.15 6.92 -3.94
C PRO A 27 5.10 6.23 -5.31
N ALA A 28 5.23 4.91 -5.30
CA ALA A 28 5.10 4.06 -6.46
C ALA A 28 3.64 4.03 -6.95
N LYS A 29 3.45 4.07 -8.27
CA LYS A 29 2.11 4.10 -8.87
C LYS A 29 1.40 2.76 -8.69
N ALA A 30 0.24 2.79 -8.05
CA ALA A 30 -0.73 1.69 -8.04
C ALA A 30 -2.14 2.24 -8.27
N GLU A 31 -2.96 1.49 -8.98
CA GLU A 31 -4.38 1.80 -9.21
C GLU A 31 -5.23 0.83 -8.38
N LEU A 32 -6.04 1.39 -7.48
CA LEU A 32 -6.92 0.66 -6.58
C LEU A 32 -8.37 0.98 -6.98
N LYS A 33 -9.17 -0.05 -7.24
CA LYS A 33 -10.56 0.11 -7.69
C LYS A 33 -11.46 -0.84 -6.93
N LYS A 34 -12.60 -0.33 -6.47
CA LYS A 34 -13.69 -1.16 -5.94
C LYS A 34 -14.80 -1.26 -6.96
N PHE A 35 -15.18 -2.48 -7.32
CA PHE A 35 -16.28 -2.75 -8.24
C PHE A 35 -17.64 -2.65 -7.51
N SER A 36 -18.72 -2.47 -8.27
CA SER A 36 -20.08 -2.34 -7.75
C SER A 36 -20.59 -3.60 -7.03
N ASN A 37 -20.00 -4.77 -7.31
CA ASN A 37 -20.25 -6.03 -6.62
C ASN A 37 -19.47 -6.18 -5.30
N GLY A 38 -18.66 -5.19 -4.91
CA GLY A 38 -17.85 -5.21 -3.70
C GLY A 38 -16.44 -5.81 -3.86
N GLU A 39 -16.09 -6.34 -5.03
CA GLU A 39 -14.75 -6.86 -5.30
C GLU A 39 -13.71 -5.72 -5.38
N THR A 40 -12.50 -6.01 -4.90
CA THR A 40 -11.37 -5.07 -4.94
C THR A 40 -10.40 -5.48 -6.04
N SER A 41 -9.95 -4.52 -6.83
CA SER A 41 -8.98 -4.69 -7.90
C SER A 41 -7.77 -3.81 -7.64
N VAL A 42 -6.59 -4.37 -7.87
CA VAL A 42 -5.31 -3.70 -7.69
C VAL A 42 -4.49 -3.89 -8.96
N ASN A 43 -3.93 -2.80 -9.47
CA ASN A 43 -2.96 -2.82 -10.56
C ASN A 43 -1.68 -2.11 -10.13
N ILE A 44 -0.56 -2.83 -10.16
CA ILE A 44 0.76 -2.30 -9.83
C ILE A 44 1.36 -1.68 -11.10
N GLY A 45 1.43 -0.35 -11.16
CA GLY A 45 1.80 0.40 -12.36
C GLY A 45 3.30 0.55 -12.62
N VAL A 46 4.14 -0.08 -11.80
CA VAL A 46 5.61 -0.06 -11.92
C VAL A 46 6.18 -1.46 -11.71
N SER A 47 7.36 -1.73 -12.28
CA SER A 47 8.05 -2.99 -12.03
C SER A 47 8.52 -3.08 -10.58
N VAL A 48 8.17 -4.19 -9.91
CA VAL A 48 8.59 -4.51 -8.54
C VAL A 48 9.63 -5.62 -8.49
N ARG A 49 10.10 -6.11 -9.65
CA ARG A 49 11.03 -7.24 -9.71
C ARG A 49 12.34 -6.94 -8.98
N ASN A 50 12.72 -7.83 -8.07
CA ASN A 50 13.90 -7.68 -7.20
C ASN A 50 13.91 -6.41 -6.33
N GLN A 51 12.75 -5.75 -6.16
CA GLN A 51 12.63 -4.58 -5.28
C GLN A 51 12.16 -5.00 -3.88
N ASP A 52 12.59 -4.26 -2.88
CA ASP A 52 12.06 -4.26 -1.52
C ASP A 52 10.80 -3.37 -1.50
N VAL A 53 9.64 -3.98 -1.29
CA VAL A 53 8.33 -3.33 -1.41
C VAL A 53 7.77 -3.02 -0.03
N TYR A 54 7.33 -1.78 0.17
CA TYR A 54 6.63 -1.33 1.37
C TYR A 54 5.22 -0.90 0.99
N ILE A 55 4.21 -1.42 1.69
CA ILE A 55 2.81 -1.07 1.47
C ILE A 55 2.26 -0.42 2.73
N VAL A 56 1.86 0.84 2.62
CA VAL A 56 1.27 1.63 3.69
C VAL A 56 -0.25 1.50 3.64
N GLN A 57 -0.88 0.97 4.70
CA GLN A 57 -2.33 0.81 4.77
C GLN A 57 -2.86 1.08 6.19
N SER A 58 -4.07 1.63 6.34
CA SER A 58 -4.76 1.72 7.65
C SER A 58 -5.95 0.78 7.72
N GLY A 59 -6.28 0.30 8.91
CA GLY A 59 -7.53 -0.40 9.17
C GLY A 59 -8.72 0.50 9.56
N SER A 60 -8.57 1.82 9.66
CA SER A 60 -9.61 2.68 10.25
C SER A 60 -10.92 2.69 9.42
N GLY A 61 -12.06 2.46 10.08
CA GLY A 61 -13.41 2.56 9.52
C GLY A 61 -13.91 1.35 8.74
N LYS A 62 -13.08 0.70 7.90
CA LYS A 62 -13.44 -0.49 7.10
C LYS A 62 -12.33 -1.53 7.08
N ILE A 63 -11.95 -2.03 8.25
CA ILE A 63 -10.84 -2.99 8.48
C ILE A 63 -10.80 -4.09 7.42
N ASN A 64 -11.93 -4.76 7.17
CA ASN A 64 -11.97 -5.90 6.23
C ASN A 64 -11.62 -5.49 4.79
N ASP A 65 -12.12 -4.35 4.32
CA ASP A 65 -11.80 -3.84 2.99
C ASP A 65 -10.30 -3.51 2.89
N SER A 66 -9.76 -2.82 3.90
CA SER A 66 -8.34 -2.44 3.94
C SER A 66 -7.40 -3.65 4.00
N VAL A 67 -7.77 -4.69 4.77
CA VAL A 67 -7.03 -5.96 4.84
C VAL A 67 -7.08 -6.69 3.50
N MET A 68 -8.26 -6.78 2.88
CA MET A 68 -8.39 -7.41 1.56
C MET A 68 -7.57 -6.67 0.50
N GLU A 69 -7.63 -5.34 0.47
CA GLU A 69 -6.82 -4.53 -0.43
C GLU A 69 -5.31 -4.78 -0.22
N LEU A 70 -4.85 -4.78 1.03
CA LEU A 70 -3.45 -5.07 1.37
C LEU A 70 -3.02 -6.46 0.88
N LEU A 71 -3.84 -7.49 1.12
CA LEU A 71 -3.55 -8.87 0.68
C LEU A 71 -3.49 -8.98 -0.84
N ILE A 72 -4.37 -8.29 -1.57
CA ILE A 72 -4.35 -8.28 -3.03
C ILE A 72 -3.10 -7.55 -3.55
N MET A 73 -2.71 -6.43 -2.94
CA MET A 73 -1.45 -5.73 -3.26
C MET A 73 -0.23 -6.62 -3.03
N ILE A 74 -0.16 -7.33 -1.89
CA ILE A 74 0.91 -8.29 -1.59
C ILE A 74 0.94 -9.40 -2.64
N SER A 75 -0.23 -9.95 -3.00
CA SER A 75 -0.35 -10.99 -4.02
C SER A 75 0.17 -10.51 -5.39
N ALA A 76 -0.24 -9.30 -5.82
CA ALA A 76 0.24 -8.69 -7.06
C ALA A 76 1.76 -8.47 -7.05
N CYS A 77 2.32 -7.98 -5.93
CA CYS A 77 3.76 -7.76 -5.80
C CYS A 77 4.55 -9.08 -5.78
N LYS A 78 4.01 -10.12 -5.15
CA LYS A 78 4.57 -11.47 -5.15
C LYS A 78 4.58 -12.06 -6.57
N GLY A 79 3.48 -11.90 -7.32
CA GLY A 79 3.42 -12.27 -8.74
C GLY A 79 4.45 -11.52 -9.60
N GLY A 80 4.72 -10.26 -9.27
CA GLY A 80 5.77 -9.43 -9.88
C GLY A 80 7.21 -9.77 -9.47
N SER A 81 7.43 -10.82 -8.66
CA SER A 81 8.76 -11.22 -8.17
C SER A 81 9.47 -10.14 -7.34
N ALA A 82 8.74 -9.46 -6.46
CA ALA A 82 9.33 -8.62 -5.42
C ALA A 82 10.30 -9.42 -4.54
N LYS A 83 11.39 -8.79 -4.11
CA LYS A 83 12.43 -9.41 -3.26
C LYS A 83 11.94 -9.57 -1.83
N SER A 84 11.33 -8.52 -1.29
CA SER A 84 10.69 -8.52 0.02
C SER A 84 9.42 -7.67 -0.03
N ILE A 85 8.45 -7.99 0.82
CA ILE A 85 7.19 -7.24 0.92
C ILE A 85 6.91 -6.99 2.40
N THR A 86 6.85 -5.72 2.78
CA THR A 86 6.55 -5.27 4.16
C THR A 86 5.24 -4.50 4.16
N GLY A 87 4.23 -5.03 4.85
CA GLY A 87 2.96 -4.34 5.07
C GLY A 87 2.98 -3.61 6.41
N MET A 88 2.63 -2.32 6.42
CA MET A 88 2.56 -1.53 7.64
C MET A 88 1.10 -1.12 7.90
N SER A 89 0.57 -1.54 9.05
CA SER A 89 -0.74 -1.14 9.56
C SER A 89 -0.56 -0.34 10.85
N TYR A 90 -0.92 0.94 10.82
CA TYR A 90 -0.71 1.88 11.94
C TYR A 90 -1.89 1.93 12.92
N SER A 91 -3.00 1.24 12.65
CA SER A 91 -4.16 1.16 13.56
C SER A 91 -3.82 0.50 14.92
N LEU A 92 -2.66 -0.16 15.04
CA LEU A 92 -2.21 -0.81 16.28
C LEU A 92 -1.46 0.11 17.26
N LEU A 93 -1.21 1.39 16.91
CA LEU A 93 -0.49 2.34 17.78
C LEU A 93 -1.40 3.29 18.57
N GLY A 94 -2.73 3.17 18.48
CA GLY A 94 -3.68 4.06 19.19
C GLY A 94 -3.65 5.53 18.71
N LEU A 95 -2.92 5.81 17.63
CA LEU A 95 -2.98 7.06 16.90
C LEU A 95 -4.05 6.88 15.82
N ASP A 96 -5.32 7.02 16.20
CA ASP A 96 -6.42 7.20 15.25
C ASP A 96 -6.18 8.51 14.50
N LEU A 97 -5.34 8.46 13.47
CA LEU A 97 -5.27 9.50 12.48
C LEU A 97 -6.65 9.54 11.82
N PRO A 98 -7.31 10.71 11.78
CA PRO A 98 -8.61 10.82 11.16
C PRO A 98 -8.48 10.40 9.70
N ALA A 99 -9.31 9.42 9.30
CA ALA A 99 -9.49 9.06 7.91
C ALA A 99 -9.96 10.32 7.18
N ASN A 100 -9.11 10.87 6.32
CA ASN A 100 -9.46 12.01 5.49
C ASN A 100 -9.96 11.52 4.12
#